data_AF-A0AAW2RQ75-F1
#
_entry.id   AF-A0AAW2RQ75-F1
#
_cell.length_a   1.000
_cell.length_b   1.000
_cell.length_c   1.000
_cell.angle_alpha   90.00
_cell.angle_beta   90.00
_cell.angle_gamma   90.00
#
_symmetry.space_group_name_H-M   'P 1'
#
loop_
_entity.id
_entity.type
_entity.pdbx_description
1 polymer ?
#
loop_
_entity_poly.entity_id
_entity_poly.type
_entity_poly.pdbx_seq_one_letter_code
_entity_poly.pdbx_strand_id
1 'polypeptide(L)'
;MIMNMASFGYPEILLAFLCCFLVWCFTDINGMPWNWPLVGMLPSLFRHVNRIHDRCVHIFEQVGGTFLLKGPWFANMDIIATADPANVHFIMSANFANFPKGVEFKKIFDVLGDGIFNSDADLWRSQRKQARALITHERFRKFLIKTSWRKWRRA
;
A
#
# COMPACT_ATOMS: atom_id res chain seq x y z
N MET A 1 -21.95 -18.25 52.54
CA MET A 1 -20.88 -18.03 51.55
C MET A 1 -21.21 -18.90 50.33
N ILE A 2 -22.15 -18.43 49.49
CA ILE A 2 -22.57 -19.16 48.29
C ILE A 2 -21.96 -18.43 47.10
N MET A 3 -21.19 -19.19 46.35
CA MET A 3 -20.32 -18.81 45.25
C MET A 3 -21.17 -18.20 44.12
N ASN A 4 -20.86 -16.98 43.68
CA ASN A 4 -21.39 -16.38 42.45
C ASN A 4 -20.93 -17.26 41.28
N MET A 5 -21.75 -18.24 40.89
CA MET A 5 -21.63 -18.88 39.59
C MET A 5 -22.06 -17.84 38.56
N ALA A 6 -21.09 -17.15 37.98
CA ALA A 6 -21.30 -16.29 36.83
C ALA A 6 -21.97 -17.12 35.74
N SER A 7 -23.27 -16.89 35.54
CA SER A 7 -23.97 -17.33 34.34
C SER A 7 -23.32 -16.57 33.20
N PHE A 8 -22.37 -17.20 32.49
CA PHE A 8 -21.85 -16.64 31.25
C PHE A 8 -23.04 -16.44 30.33
N GLY A 9 -23.41 -15.19 30.10
CA GLY A 9 -24.49 -14.86 29.21
C GLY A 9 -24.13 -15.24 27.77
N TYR A 10 -25.17 -15.41 26.96
CA TYR A 10 -25.05 -15.50 25.51
C TYR A 10 -24.19 -14.37 24.89
N PRO A 11 -24.20 -13.10 25.37
CA PRO A 11 -23.39 -12.05 24.76
C PRO A 11 -21.88 -12.22 24.99
N GLU A 12 -21.43 -12.74 26.14
CA GLU A 12 -20.01 -12.97 26.42
C GLU A 12 -19.43 -14.06 25.52
N ILE A 13 -20.21 -15.12 25.28
CA ILE A 13 -19.85 -16.20 24.37
C ILE A 13 -19.77 -15.66 22.93
N LEU A 14 -20.78 -14.90 22.49
CA LEU A 14 -20.81 -14.30 21.15
C LEU A 14 -19.64 -13.32 20.95
N LEU A 15 -19.31 -12.52 21.97
CA LEU A 15 -18.16 -11.63 21.96
C LEU A 15 -16.85 -12.42 21.88
N ALA A 16 -16.70 -13.51 22.64
CA ALA A 16 -15.52 -14.36 22.57
C ALA A 16 -15.35 -14.99 21.17
N PHE A 17 -16.43 -15.50 20.57
CA PHE A 17 -16.40 -16.02 19.19
C PHE A 17 -16.04 -14.94 18.18
N LEU A 18 -16.61 -13.74 18.31
CA LEU A 18 -16.30 -12.62 17.45
C LEU A 18 -14.83 -12.18 17.60
N CYS A 19 -14.31 -12.12 18.82
CA CYS A 19 -12.89 -11.84 19.08
C CYS A 19 -11.96 -12.92 18.53
N CYS A 20 -12.25 -14.21 18.74
CA CYS A 20 -11.50 -15.31 18.16
C CYS A 20 -11.56 -15.29 16.62
N PHE A 21 -12.73 -15.01 16.06
CA PHE A 21 -12.91 -14.84 14.62
C PHE A 21 -12.11 -13.66 14.09
N LEU A 22 -12.08 -12.52 14.77
CA LEU A 22 -11.24 -11.37 14.41
C LEU A 22 -9.75 -11.73 14.49
N VAL A 23 -9.29 -12.35 15.57
CA VAL A 23 -7.88 -12.77 15.71
C VAL A 23 -7.49 -13.74 14.59
N TRP A 24 -8.34 -14.73 14.31
CA TRP A 24 -8.16 -15.67 13.21
C TRP A 24 -8.17 -14.96 11.84
N CYS A 25 -9.08 -13.98 11.64
CA CYS A 25 -9.12 -13.12 10.45
C CYS A 25 -7.78 -12.41 10.18
N PHE A 26 -7.07 -12.05 11.24
CA PHE A 26 -5.79 -11.36 11.18
C PHE A 26 -4.58 -12.31 11.26
N THR A 27 -4.76 -13.62 11.19
CA THR A 27 -3.65 -14.58 11.25
C THR A 27 -3.17 -14.93 9.84
N ASP A 28 -1.87 -14.77 9.58
CA ASP A 28 -1.27 -15.22 8.32
C ASP A 28 -0.99 -16.72 8.39
N ILE A 29 -1.25 -17.43 7.29
CA ILE A 29 -0.96 -18.86 7.18
C ILE A 29 0.32 -19.02 6.36
N ASN A 30 1.35 -19.63 6.97
CA ASN A 30 2.65 -19.93 6.34
C ASN A 30 3.40 -18.73 5.75
N GLY A 31 3.16 -17.52 6.26
CA GLY A 31 3.84 -16.33 5.75
C GLY A 31 3.20 -15.71 4.50
N MET A 32 2.08 -16.26 4.02
CA MET A 32 1.31 -15.69 2.91
C MET A 32 0.04 -15.00 3.39
N PRO A 33 -0.38 -13.91 2.71
CA PRO A 33 -1.65 -13.27 3.02
C PRO A 33 -2.80 -14.22 2.64
N TRP A 34 -3.69 -14.48 3.58
CA TRP A 34 -4.83 -15.36 3.34
C TRP A 34 -5.87 -14.67 2.46
N ASN A 35 -6.40 -15.41 1.49
CA ASN A 35 -7.47 -14.92 0.63
C ASN A 35 -8.85 -15.26 1.21
N TRP A 36 -9.47 -14.30 1.90
CA TRP A 36 -10.80 -14.46 2.48
C TRP A 36 -11.90 -14.38 1.41
N PRO A 37 -13.00 -15.16 1.52
CA PRO A 37 -14.09 -15.14 0.54
C PRO A 37 -14.74 -13.76 0.32
N LEU A 38 -14.82 -12.93 1.37
CA LEU A 38 -15.51 -11.63 1.32
C LEU A 38 -14.56 -10.44 1.09
N VAL A 39 -13.48 -10.39 1.86
CA VAL A 39 -12.59 -9.21 1.96
C VAL A 39 -11.24 -9.41 1.27
N GLY A 40 -11.05 -10.56 0.61
CA GLY A 40 -9.80 -10.91 -0.05
C GLY A 40 -8.62 -10.97 0.91
N MET A 41 -7.47 -10.48 0.47
CA MET A 41 -6.21 -10.44 1.21
C MET A 41 -6.02 -9.16 2.05
N LEU A 42 -7.02 -8.26 2.10
CA LEU A 42 -6.89 -6.98 2.80
C LEU A 42 -6.61 -7.09 4.30
N PRO A 43 -7.29 -7.95 5.10
CA PRO A 43 -7.04 -8.01 6.54
C PRO A 43 -5.58 -8.34 6.89
N SER A 44 -4.98 -9.29 6.17
CA SER A 44 -3.57 -9.68 6.33
C SER A 44 -2.60 -8.54 6.02
N LEU A 45 -2.92 -7.68 5.04
CA LEU A 45 -2.11 -6.52 4.70
C LEU A 45 -2.16 -5.44 5.78
N PHE A 46 -3.34 -5.13 6.32
CA PHE A 46 -3.50 -4.08 7.32
C PHE A 46 -2.75 -4.36 8.63
N ARG A 47 -2.69 -5.62 9.05
CA ARG A 47 -1.95 -6.03 10.27
C ARG A 47 -0.47 -5.65 10.22
N HIS A 48 0.13 -5.73 9.04
CA HIS A 48 1.57 -5.57 8.85
C HIS A 48 1.94 -4.23 8.21
N VAL A 49 1.08 -3.22 8.29
CA VAL A 49 1.32 -1.90 7.68
C VAL A 49 2.64 -1.26 8.14
N ASN A 50 3.00 -1.45 9.43
CA ASN A 50 4.26 -0.94 9.99
C ASN A 50 5.51 -1.61 9.44
N ARG A 51 5.37 -2.80 8.82
CA ARG A 51 6.46 -3.60 8.22
C ARG A 51 6.11 -4.04 6.79
N ILE A 52 5.35 -3.21 6.07
CA ILE A 52 4.80 -3.59 4.77
C ILE A 52 5.90 -3.90 3.75
N HIS A 53 7.02 -3.18 3.80
CA HIS A 53 8.15 -3.41 2.89
C HIS A 53 8.81 -4.77 3.13
N ASP A 54 9.14 -5.11 4.39
CA ASP A 54 9.71 -6.41 4.75
C ASP A 54 8.78 -7.55 4.33
N ARG A 55 7.47 -7.33 4.46
CA ARG A 55 6.45 -8.30 4.08
C ARG A 55 6.38 -8.51 2.57
N CYS A 56 6.41 -7.43 1.80
CA CYS A 56 6.44 -7.52 0.34
C CYS A 56 7.68 -8.28 -0.15
N VAL A 57 8.86 -8.01 0.42
CA VAL A 57 10.10 -8.74 0.08
C VAL A 57 9.93 -10.24 0.31
N HIS A 58 9.46 -10.64 1.49
CA HIS A 58 9.23 -12.05 1.81
C HIS A 58 8.26 -12.73 0.84
N ILE A 59 7.15 -12.07 0.50
CA ILE A 59 6.16 -12.61 -0.45
C ILE A 59 6.79 -12.75 -1.85
N PHE A 60 7.55 -11.75 -2.31
CA PHE A 60 8.18 -11.81 -3.63
C PHE A 60 9.28 -12.87 -3.71
N GLU A 61 10.06 -13.07 -2.65
CA GLU A 61 11.05 -14.15 -2.58
C GLU A 61 10.40 -15.53 -2.66
N GLN A 62 9.25 -15.72 -2.02
CA GLN A 62 8.51 -16.99 -2.03
C GLN A 62 7.83 -17.29 -3.38
N VAL A 63 7.30 -16.27 -4.07
CA VAL A 63 6.51 -16.45 -5.32
C VAL A 63 7.38 -16.31 -6.58
N GLY A 64 8.60 -15.81 -6.46
CA GLY A 64 9.49 -15.59 -7.61
C GLY A 64 9.23 -14.26 -8.33
N GLY A 65 8.86 -13.22 -7.57
CA GLY A 65 8.89 -11.83 -8.04
C GLY A 65 7.56 -11.23 -8.52
N THR A 66 6.53 -12.01 -8.87
CA THR A 66 5.21 -11.45 -9.26
C THR A 66 4.11 -12.08 -8.42
N PHE A 67 3.25 -11.25 -7.83
CA PHE A 67 2.19 -11.69 -6.92
C PHE A 67 0.86 -11.01 -7.24
N LEU A 68 -0.23 -11.78 -7.25
CA LEU A 68 -1.58 -11.27 -7.38
C LEU A 68 -2.19 -11.05 -5.99
N LEU A 69 -2.36 -9.79 -5.63
CA LEU A 69 -3.11 -9.40 -4.46
C LEU A 69 -4.60 -9.35 -4.79
N LYS A 70 -5.40 -10.17 -4.10
CA LYS A 70 -6.85 -10.17 -4.25
C LYS A 70 -7.53 -9.21 -3.29
N GLY A 71 -8.37 -8.33 -3.81
CA GLY A 71 -9.20 -7.43 -3.03
C GLY A 71 -10.52 -8.06 -2.58
N PRO A 72 -11.40 -7.29 -1.93
CA PRO A 72 -12.76 -7.73 -1.63
C PRO A 72 -13.50 -8.06 -2.92
N TRP A 73 -14.25 -9.17 -2.90
CA TRP A 73 -14.99 -9.69 -4.05
C TRP A 73 -15.95 -8.68 -4.71
N PHE A 74 -16.43 -7.68 -3.94
CA PHE A 74 -17.38 -6.66 -4.39
C PHE A 74 -16.71 -5.36 -4.86
N ALA A 75 -15.39 -5.22 -4.67
CA ALA A 75 -14.70 -3.94 -4.84
C ALA A 75 -13.82 -3.85 -6.10
N ASN A 76 -13.64 -4.97 -6.82
CA ASN A 76 -12.75 -5.05 -8.00
C ASN A 76 -11.36 -4.43 -7.74
N MET A 77 -10.78 -4.75 -6.58
CA MET A 77 -9.51 -4.20 -6.09
C MET A 77 -8.35 -5.20 -6.25
N ASP A 78 -8.38 -6.04 -7.28
CA ASP A 78 -7.29 -6.96 -7.55
C ASP A 78 -6.08 -6.19 -8.12
N ILE A 79 -4.91 -6.41 -7.52
CA ILE A 79 -3.67 -5.70 -7.86
C ILE A 79 -2.58 -6.73 -8.17
N ILE A 80 -1.95 -6.62 -9.34
CA ILE A 80 -0.74 -7.38 -9.66
C ILE A 80 0.46 -6.55 -9.19
N ALA A 81 1.21 -7.09 -8.25
CA ALA A 81 2.44 -6.50 -7.76
C ALA A 81 3.62 -7.28 -8.33
N THR A 82 4.65 -6.58 -8.84
CA THR A 82 5.82 -7.21 -9.45
C THR A 82 7.11 -6.53 -9.02
N ALA A 83 8.08 -7.34 -8.65
CA ALA A 83 9.48 -7.00 -8.44
C ALA A 83 10.39 -7.60 -9.53
N ASP A 84 9.83 -8.35 -10.49
CA ASP A 84 10.57 -8.86 -11.66
C ASP A 84 11.12 -7.69 -12.51
N PRO A 85 12.45 -7.62 -12.77
CA PRO A 85 13.05 -6.52 -13.52
C PRO A 85 12.52 -6.34 -14.94
N ALA A 86 12.18 -7.42 -15.64
CA ALA A 86 11.63 -7.36 -16.99
C ALA A 86 10.21 -6.78 -16.98
N ASN A 87 9.38 -7.21 -16.03
CA ASN A 87 8.04 -6.64 -15.85
C ASN A 87 8.09 -5.16 -15.45
N VAL A 88 9.00 -4.80 -14.52
CA VAL A 88 9.19 -3.42 -14.09
C VAL A 88 9.66 -2.55 -15.25
N HIS A 89 10.63 -3.01 -16.05
CA HIS A 89 11.08 -2.29 -17.23
C HIS A 89 9.96 -2.14 -18.26
N PHE A 90 9.17 -3.18 -18.48
CA PHE A 90 8.04 -3.15 -19.41
C PHE A 90 7.00 -2.11 -19.01
N ILE A 91 6.56 -2.12 -17.75
CA ILE A 91 5.53 -1.21 -17.23
C ILE A 91 6.05 0.22 -17.11
N MET A 92 7.25 0.42 -16.56
CA MET A 92 7.75 1.76 -16.17
C MET A 92 8.53 2.47 -17.28
N SER A 93 8.90 1.77 -18.35
CA SER A 93 9.74 2.31 -19.42
C SER A 93 9.21 1.95 -20.81
N ALA A 94 9.31 0.68 -21.21
CA ALA A 94 9.09 0.28 -22.60
C ALA A 94 7.64 0.48 -23.08
N ASN A 95 6.66 0.29 -22.20
CA ASN A 95 5.24 0.34 -22.53
C ASN A 95 4.44 1.24 -21.58
N PHE A 96 5.07 2.25 -20.98
CA PHE A 96 4.49 3.11 -19.96
C PHE A 96 3.15 3.75 -20.34
N ALA A 97 2.96 4.10 -21.62
CA ALA A 97 1.72 4.73 -22.09
C ALA A 97 0.49 3.82 -21.95
N ASN A 98 0.67 2.49 -21.93
CA ASN A 98 -0.42 1.52 -21.81
C ASN A 98 -0.75 1.16 -20.35
N PHE A 99 -0.05 1.74 -19.38
CA PHE A 99 -0.31 1.53 -17.94
C PHE A 99 -0.64 2.86 -17.24
N PRO A 100 -1.77 3.51 -17.57
CA PRO A 100 -2.21 4.70 -16.86
C PRO A 100 -2.57 4.35 -15.41
N LYS A 101 -2.45 5.31 -14.49
CA LYS A 101 -2.88 5.12 -13.10
C LYS A 101 -4.39 4.95 -13.01
N GLY A 102 -5.12 5.70 -13.83
CA GLY A 102 -6.56 5.55 -13.98
C GLY A 102 -7.39 6.23 -12.89
N VAL A 103 -8.71 6.12 -13.06
CA VAL A 103 -9.69 6.89 -12.27
C VAL A 103 -9.73 6.46 -10.81
N GLU A 104 -9.62 5.16 -10.53
CA GLU A 104 -9.65 4.65 -9.15
C GLU A 104 -8.43 5.12 -8.35
N PHE A 105 -7.24 5.12 -8.95
CA PHE A 105 -6.05 5.67 -8.32
C PHE A 105 -6.24 7.17 -8.00
N LYS A 106 -6.78 7.93 -8.97
CA LYS A 106 -7.07 9.36 -8.76
C LYS A 106 -8.07 9.59 -7.61
N LYS A 107 -9.13 8.78 -7.50
CA LYS A 107 -10.11 8.88 -6.39
C LYS A 107 -9.45 8.64 -5.04
N ILE A 108 -8.58 7.64 -4.93
CA ILE A 108 -7.87 7.32 -3.68
C ILE A 108 -6.93 8.47 -3.27
N PHE A 109 -6.28 9.10 -4.25
CA PHE A 109 -5.29 10.16 -4.02
C PHE A 109 -5.81 11.56 -4.34
N ASP A 110 -7.12 11.78 -4.33
CA ASP A 110 -7.73 13.05 -4.76
C ASP A 110 -7.26 14.26 -3.93
N VAL A 111 -6.86 14.01 -2.68
CA VAL A 111 -6.22 15.00 -1.79
C VAL A 111 -4.95 15.63 -2.38
N LEU A 112 -4.29 14.96 -3.32
CA LEU A 112 -3.09 15.46 -4.02
C LEU A 112 -3.43 16.30 -5.27
N GLY A 113 -4.73 16.44 -5.60
CA GLY A 113 -5.24 17.17 -6.76
C GLY A 113 -4.79 16.57 -8.09
N ASP A 114 -4.83 17.36 -9.16
CA ASP A 114 -4.43 16.94 -10.53
C ASP A 114 -2.91 17.07 -10.80
N GLY A 115 -2.12 17.04 -9.74
CA GLY A 115 -0.66 17.17 -9.80
C GLY A 115 0.04 15.94 -10.39
N ILE A 116 1.37 15.97 -10.36
CA ILE A 116 2.24 14.94 -10.94
C ILE A 116 1.99 13.51 -10.40
N PHE A 117 1.37 13.40 -9.23
CA PHE A 117 1.00 12.11 -8.64
C PHE A 117 -0.25 11.49 -9.31
N ASN A 118 -1.24 12.30 -9.71
CA ASN A 118 -2.51 11.82 -10.25
C ASN A 118 -2.66 12.02 -11.76
N SER A 119 -1.81 12.83 -12.39
CA SER A 119 -1.83 13.02 -13.84
C SER A 119 -1.31 11.79 -14.59
N ASP A 120 -1.83 11.56 -15.79
CA ASP A 120 -1.42 10.49 -16.70
C ASP A 120 -0.84 11.05 -18.02
N ALA A 121 -0.17 10.18 -18.78
CA ALA A 121 0.31 10.43 -20.14
C ALA A 121 1.04 11.79 -20.33
N ASP A 122 0.59 12.61 -21.27
CA ASP A 122 1.27 13.86 -21.66
C ASP A 122 1.23 14.93 -20.58
N LEU A 123 0.14 15.00 -19.80
CA LEU A 123 0.06 15.93 -18.67
C LEU A 123 1.13 15.58 -17.63
N TRP A 124 1.26 14.30 -17.30
CA TRP A 124 2.32 13.82 -16.42
C TRP A 124 3.72 14.12 -16.96
N ARG A 125 3.96 13.88 -18.26
CA ARG A 125 5.24 14.17 -18.92
C ARG A 125 5.59 15.65 -18.84
N SER A 126 4.64 16.53 -19.10
CA SER A 126 4.81 17.99 -19.02
C SER A 126 5.12 18.45 -17.59
N GLN A 127 4.32 18.00 -16.61
CA GLN A 127 4.54 18.33 -15.21
C GLN A 127 5.89 17.80 -14.71
N ARG A 128 6.29 16.58 -15.09
CA ARG A 128 7.59 16.00 -14.75
C ARG A 128 8.76 16.79 -15.36
N LYS A 129 8.63 17.26 -16.60
CA LYS A 129 9.65 18.10 -17.25
C LYS A 129 9.85 19.42 -16.48
N GLN A 130 8.75 20.07 -16.10
CA GLN A 130 8.80 21.31 -15.33
C GLN A 130 9.38 21.10 -13.91
N ALA A 131 8.91 20.08 -13.19
CA ALA A 131 9.41 19.74 -11.87
C ALA A 131 10.91 19.42 -11.89
N ARG A 132 11.37 18.64 -12.88
CA ARG A 132 12.79 18.36 -13.08
C ARG A 132 13.58 19.64 -13.30
N ALA A 133 13.15 20.51 -14.20
CA ALA A 133 13.84 21.77 -14.49
C ALA A 133 13.99 22.63 -13.22
N LEU A 134 12.92 22.77 -12.43
CA LEU A 134 12.92 23.50 -11.17
C LEU A 134 13.91 22.91 -10.15
N ILE A 135 13.86 21.59 -9.93
CA ILE A 135 14.70 20.91 -8.93
C ILE A 135 16.18 20.94 -9.33
N THR A 136 16.48 20.87 -10.62
CA THR A 136 17.86 20.96 -11.13
C THR A 136 18.40 22.39 -11.15
N HIS A 137 17.54 23.40 -11.05
CA HIS A 137 17.93 24.80 -11.15
C HIS A 137 18.88 25.19 -10.01
N GLU A 138 19.98 25.89 -10.35
CA GLU A 138 21.05 26.22 -9.41
C GLU A 138 20.55 26.98 -8.17
N ARG A 139 19.64 27.94 -8.37
CA ARG A 139 19.03 28.70 -7.25
C ARG A 139 18.31 27.80 -6.26
N PHE A 140 17.53 26.82 -6.74
CA PHE A 140 16.82 25.88 -5.87
C PHE A 140 17.80 24.97 -5.13
N ARG A 141 18.83 24.46 -5.81
CA ARG A 141 19.88 23.64 -5.19
C ARG A 141 20.63 24.39 -4.08
N LYS A 142 21.06 25.63 -4.34
CA LYS A 142 21.71 26.48 -3.34
C LYS A 142 20.80 26.74 -2.13
N PHE A 143 19.53 27.05 -2.39
CA PHE A 143 18.53 27.26 -1.34
C PHE A 143 18.33 26.00 -0.48
N LEU A 144 18.20 24.83 -1.12
CA LEU A 144 18.02 23.55 -0.46
C LEU A 144 19.21 23.24 0.45
N ILE A 145 20.44 23.32 -0.07
CA ILE A 145 21.67 23.06 0.71
C ILE A 145 21.75 23.98 1.91
N LYS A 146 21.54 25.29 1.73
CA LYS A 146 21.56 26.28 2.81
C LYS A 146 20.54 25.94 3.90
N THR A 147 19.33 25.55 3.50
CA THR A 147 18.24 25.25 4.44
C THR A 147 18.49 23.94 5.18
N SER A 148 18.95 22.89 4.49
CA SER A 148 19.33 21.61 5.10
C SER A 148 20.44 21.79 6.12
N TRP A 149 21.49 22.54 5.76
CA TRP A 149 22.58 22.88 6.69
C TRP A 149 22.11 23.65 7.92
N ARG A 150 21.15 24.57 7.75
CA ARG A 150 20.58 25.32 8.86
C ARG A 150 19.75 24.45 9.80
N LYS A 151 19.00 23.47 9.27
CA LYS A 151 18.27 22.50 10.08
C LYS A 151 19.25 21.60 10.84
N TRP A 152 20.28 21.10 10.18
CA TRP A 152 21.28 20.24 10.79
C TRP A 152 22.01 20.93 11.96
N ARG A 153 22.36 22.22 11.83
CA ARG A 153 22.96 22.99 12.93
C ARG A 153 22.03 23.29 14.12
N ARG A 154 20.72 23.03 14.00
CA ARG A 154 19.72 23.34 15.03
C ARG A 154 19.16 22.10 15.73
N ALA A 155 19.45 20.91 15.20
CA ALA A 155 19.13 19.62 15.79
C ALA A 155 20.33 19.14 16.61
#